data_AF-A0A519KMA3-F1
#
_entry.id   AF-A0A519KMA3-F1
#
_cell.length_a   1.000
_cell.length_b   1.000
_cell.length_c   1.000
_cell.angle_alpha   90.00
_cell.angle_beta   90.00
_cell.angle_gamma   90.00
#
_symmetry.space_group_name_H-M   'P 1'
#
loop_
_entity.id
_entity.type
_entity.pdbx_description
1 polymer ?
#
loop_
_entity_poly.entity_id
_entity_poly.type
_entity_poly.pdbx_seq_one_letter_code
_entity_poly.pdbx_strand_id
1 'polypeptide(L)'
;MGQKIAFGLGMLANQMFPAALGIFMVVLVENLGMPSWMWGVLFFVPRIVDAFFDPVMGFVSDNTKSVWGRRRQYVFIGSIIMGIAFMIMWQLHRENSLTYNFCFFLTFSLIFHIGLSIFSVPYVAMGYEMSDDFHERTSIMAISQWIGQWAWVIAPWFWVVMYDPEW
;
A
#
# COMPACT_ATOMS: atom_id res chain seq x y z
N MET A 1 9.36 9.93 -22.46
CA MET A 1 8.26 8.94 -22.36
C MET A 1 8.63 7.78 -21.43
N GLY A 2 9.69 7.00 -21.70
CA GLY A 2 10.02 5.79 -20.91
C GLY A 2 10.14 6.00 -19.38
N GLN A 3 10.83 7.05 -18.94
CA GLN A 3 10.92 7.38 -17.50
C GLN A 3 9.56 7.72 -16.87
N LYS A 4 8.66 8.39 -17.61
CA LYS A 4 7.30 8.72 -17.14
C LYS A 4 6.45 7.46 -16.96
N ILE A 5 6.61 6.47 -17.85
CA ILE A 5 5.91 5.18 -17.76
C ILE A 5 6.47 4.33 -16.61
N ALA A 6 7.79 4.29 -16.42
CA ALA A 6 8.39 3.61 -15.27
C ALA A 6 7.92 4.19 -13.93
N PHE A 7 7.76 5.52 -13.86
CA PHE A 7 7.13 6.19 -12.73
C PHE A 7 5.60 5.96 -12.68
N GLY A 8 4.93 5.73 -13.79
CA GLY A 8 3.53 5.29 -13.74
C GLY A 8 3.36 3.89 -13.16
N LEU A 9 4.28 2.97 -13.45
CA LEU A 9 4.22 1.59 -12.94
C LEU A 9 4.40 1.52 -11.41
N GLY A 10 5.27 2.33 -10.83
CA GLY A 10 5.39 2.38 -9.38
C GLY A 10 4.16 3.03 -8.72
N MET A 11 3.49 3.99 -9.39
CA MET A 11 2.22 4.55 -8.94
C MET A 11 1.10 3.51 -9.00
N LEU A 12 1.10 2.64 -10.02
CA LEU A 12 0.19 1.49 -10.07
C LEU A 12 0.42 0.54 -8.90
N ALA A 13 1.67 0.21 -8.57
CA ALA A 13 1.95 -0.58 -7.38
C ALA A 13 1.42 0.13 -6.11
N ASN A 14 1.70 1.43 -5.96
CA ASN A 14 1.23 2.24 -4.83
C ASN A 14 -0.29 2.18 -4.64
N GLN A 15 -1.05 2.21 -5.74
CA GLN A 15 -2.52 2.20 -5.71
C GLN A 15 -3.11 0.78 -5.62
N MET A 16 -2.41 -0.24 -6.12
CA MET A 16 -2.86 -1.63 -6.09
C MET A 16 -2.96 -2.19 -4.68
N PHE A 17 -2.03 -1.80 -3.81
CA PHE A 17 -1.97 -2.28 -2.44
C PHE A 17 -3.19 -1.87 -1.60
N PRO A 18 -3.58 -0.58 -1.52
CA PRO A 18 -4.84 -0.17 -0.90
C PRO A 18 -6.08 -0.81 -1.56
N ALA A 19 -6.07 -0.96 -2.88
CA ALA A 19 -7.19 -1.58 -3.60
C ALA A 19 -7.34 -3.06 -3.23
N ALA A 20 -6.23 -3.79 -3.15
CA ALA A 20 -6.21 -5.20 -2.73
C ALA A 20 -6.60 -5.39 -1.26
N LEU A 21 -6.33 -4.42 -0.37
CA LEU A 21 -6.83 -4.45 1.01
C LEU A 21 -8.36 -4.47 1.08
N GLY A 22 -9.06 -3.94 0.07
CA GLY A 22 -10.50 -4.06 -0.05
C GLY A 22 -10.98 -5.52 -0.14
N ILE A 23 -10.19 -6.41 -0.73
CA ILE A 23 -10.53 -7.84 -0.87
C ILE A 23 -10.49 -8.54 0.49
N PHE A 24 -9.56 -8.15 1.37
CA PHE A 24 -9.49 -8.71 2.72
C PHE A 24 -10.76 -8.46 3.53
N MET A 25 -11.49 -7.37 3.28
CA MET A 25 -12.79 -7.14 3.93
C MET A 25 -13.70 -8.37 3.78
N VAL A 26 -13.82 -8.88 2.56
CA VAL A 26 -14.70 -10.00 2.24
C VAL A 26 -14.20 -11.27 2.91
N VAL A 27 -12.90 -11.53 2.87
CA VAL A 27 -12.30 -12.72 3.51
C VAL A 27 -12.46 -12.68 5.04
N LEU A 28 -12.26 -11.54 5.67
CA LEU A 28 -12.35 -11.43 7.13
C LEU A 28 -13.81 -11.47 7.60
N VAL A 29 -14.71 -10.76 6.92
CA VAL A 29 -16.12 -10.62 7.36
C VAL A 29 -16.98 -11.80 6.89
N GLU A 30 -16.94 -12.15 5.61
CA GLU A 30 -17.80 -13.21 5.06
C GLU A 30 -17.26 -14.62 5.33
N ASN A 31 -15.95 -14.83 5.16
CA ASN A 31 -15.35 -16.17 5.30
C ASN A 31 -14.97 -16.54 6.75
N LEU A 32 -14.45 -15.59 7.52
CA LEU A 32 -14.02 -15.80 8.91
C LEU A 32 -15.07 -15.37 9.94
N GLY A 33 -16.18 -14.78 9.49
CA GLY A 33 -17.27 -14.35 10.36
C GLY A 33 -16.90 -13.24 11.32
N MET A 34 -15.88 -12.41 11.01
CA MET A 34 -15.55 -11.28 11.88
C MET A 34 -16.70 -10.29 11.96
N PRO A 35 -17.07 -9.85 13.18
CA PRO A 35 -18.02 -8.76 13.35
C PRO A 35 -17.58 -7.50 12.60
N SER A 36 -18.53 -6.78 12.01
CA SER A 36 -18.27 -5.55 11.25
C SER A 36 -17.56 -4.45 12.06
N TRP A 37 -17.75 -4.41 13.38
CA TRP A 37 -17.05 -3.47 14.25
C TRP A 37 -15.54 -3.76 14.32
N MET A 38 -15.13 -5.04 14.30
CA MET A 38 -13.71 -5.41 14.28
C MET A 38 -13.05 -4.98 12.98
N TRP A 39 -13.75 -5.17 11.85
CA TRP A 39 -13.30 -4.64 10.56
C TRP A 39 -13.13 -3.12 10.59
N GLY A 40 -14.08 -2.40 11.19
CA GLY A 40 -13.97 -0.94 11.39
C GLY A 40 -12.70 -0.55 12.15
N VAL A 41 -12.35 -1.28 13.20
CA VAL A 41 -11.11 -1.06 13.97
C VAL A 41 -9.86 -1.38 13.12
N LEU A 42 -9.87 -2.49 12.37
CA LEU A 42 -8.77 -2.85 11.47
C LEU A 42 -8.52 -1.81 10.38
N PHE A 43 -9.55 -1.11 9.92
CA PHE A 43 -9.39 -0.03 8.95
C PHE A 43 -8.98 1.29 9.60
N PHE A 44 -9.47 1.57 10.81
CA PHE A 44 -9.27 2.84 11.49
C PHE A 44 -7.89 2.96 12.16
N VAL A 45 -7.43 1.92 12.85
CA VAL A 45 -6.17 1.95 13.62
C VAL A 45 -4.96 2.20 12.72
N PRO A 46 -4.76 1.51 11.58
CA PRO A 46 -3.65 1.80 10.68
C PRO A 46 -3.69 3.21 10.12
N ARG A 47 -4.88 3.77 9.85
CA ARG A 47 -5.03 5.16 9.38
C ARG A 47 -4.57 6.19 10.40
N ILE A 48 -4.82 5.95 11.69
CA ILE A 48 -4.28 6.82 12.75
C ILE A 48 -2.76 6.75 12.73
N VAL A 49 -2.20 5.55 12.63
CA VAL A 49 -0.75 5.35 12.59
C VAL A 49 -0.14 6.09 11.39
N ASP A 50 -0.72 5.95 10.20
CA ASP A 50 -0.27 6.68 9.00
C ASP A 50 -0.27 8.19 9.20
N ALA A 51 -1.32 8.74 9.83
CA ALA A 51 -1.42 10.18 10.06
C ALA A 51 -0.24 10.73 10.89
N PHE A 52 0.38 9.91 11.75
CA PHE A 52 1.59 10.27 12.49
C PHE A 52 2.88 9.89 11.77
N PHE A 53 2.91 8.74 11.10
CA PHE A 53 4.11 8.23 10.44
C PHE A 53 4.42 8.96 9.13
N ASP A 54 3.42 9.37 8.35
CA ASP A 54 3.62 10.05 7.07
C ASP A 54 4.43 11.36 7.21
N PRO A 55 4.13 12.29 8.14
CA PRO A 55 4.94 13.49 8.35
C PRO A 55 6.36 13.18 8.83
N VAL A 56 6.50 12.21 9.73
CA VAL A 56 7.81 11.77 10.26
C VAL A 56 8.67 11.25 9.11
N MET A 57 8.08 10.42 8.25
CA MET A 57 8.78 9.82 7.13
C MET A 57 9.10 10.86 6.05
N GLY A 58 8.24 11.85 5.85
CA GLY A 58 8.53 13.03 5.04
C GLY A 58 9.80 13.74 5.53
N PHE A 59 9.84 14.13 6.82
CA PHE A 59 10.99 14.80 7.43
C PHE A 59 12.27 13.97 7.36
N VAL A 60 12.20 12.68 7.65
CA VAL A 60 13.37 11.78 7.59
C VAL A 60 13.87 11.66 6.14
N SER A 61 12.96 11.44 5.18
CA SER A 61 13.34 11.31 3.77
C SER A 61 13.96 12.58 3.20
N ASP A 62 13.57 13.76 3.69
CA ASP A 62 14.11 15.04 3.24
C ASP A 62 15.48 15.37 3.83
N ASN A 63 15.75 14.94 5.07
CA ASN A 63 17.02 15.19 5.75
C ASN A 63 18.10 14.13 5.50
N THR A 64 17.76 13.02 4.84
CA THR A 64 18.69 11.90 4.67
C THR A 64 19.75 12.19 3.61
N LYS A 65 21.01 12.29 4.03
CA LYS A 65 22.17 12.38 3.14
C LYS A 65 22.74 10.98 2.92
N SER A 66 22.40 10.35 1.81
CA SER A 66 22.85 9.00 1.47
C SER A 66 23.53 8.93 0.11
N VAL A 67 24.53 8.05 0.00
CA VAL A 67 25.36 7.82 -1.19
C VAL A 67 24.57 7.20 -2.36
N TRP A 68 23.44 6.53 -2.08
CA TRP A 68 22.60 5.88 -3.11
C TRP A 68 21.39 6.74 -3.54
N GLY A 69 21.37 8.01 -3.13
CA GLY A 69 20.28 8.95 -3.39
C GLY A 69 19.35 9.11 -2.19
N ARG A 70 18.89 10.34 -1.96
CA ARG A 70 18.14 10.79 -0.78
C ARG A 70 16.86 9.98 -0.50
N ARG A 71 16.14 9.56 -1.55
CA ARG A 71 14.80 8.95 -1.44
C ARG A 71 14.68 7.51 -1.96
N ARG A 72 15.64 7.04 -2.76
CA ARG A 72 15.58 5.74 -3.45
C ARG A 72 15.71 4.55 -2.50
N GLN A 73 16.48 4.69 -1.42
CA GLN A 73 16.66 3.64 -0.43
C GLN A 73 15.36 3.34 0.33
N TYR A 74 14.60 4.38 0.70
CA TYR A 74 13.31 4.23 1.38
C TYR A 74 12.28 3.53 0.50
N VAL A 75 12.19 3.90 -0.78
CA VAL A 75 11.30 3.20 -1.72
C VAL A 75 11.66 1.72 -1.85
N PHE A 76 12.94 1.38 -1.91
CA PHE A 76 13.35 -0.03 -1.98
C PHE A 76 13.01 -0.80 -0.69
N ILE A 77 13.40 -0.26 0.47
CA ILE A 77 13.14 -0.89 1.78
C ILE A 77 11.63 -1.01 2.04
N GLY A 78 10.87 0.05 1.79
CA GLY A 78 9.43 0.09 1.92
C GLY A 78 8.75 -0.96 1.05
N SER A 79 9.19 -1.12 -0.21
CA SER A 79 8.64 -2.13 -1.11
C SER A 79 8.86 -3.56 -0.62
N ILE A 80 10.01 -3.86 -0.01
CA ILE A 80 10.32 -5.17 0.57
C ILE A 80 9.46 -5.42 1.80
N ILE A 81 9.41 -4.47 2.74
CA ILE A 81 8.62 -4.60 3.98
C ILE A 81 7.15 -4.80 3.63
N MET A 82 6.62 -3.97 2.73
CA MET A 82 5.24 -4.03 2.28
C MET A 82 4.92 -5.36 1.59
N GLY A 83 5.80 -5.83 0.69
CA GLY A 83 5.61 -7.11 0.00
C GLY A 83 5.62 -8.31 0.95
N ILE A 84 6.55 -8.35 1.91
CA ILE A 84 6.62 -9.42 2.91
C ILE A 84 5.39 -9.38 3.83
N ALA A 85 5.03 -8.20 4.34
CA ALA A 85 3.86 -8.04 5.20
C ALA A 85 2.59 -8.49 4.48
N PHE A 86 2.41 -8.11 3.20
CA PHE A 86 1.27 -8.52 2.39
C PHE A 86 1.19 -10.05 2.26
N MET A 87 2.30 -10.73 1.95
CA MET A 87 2.32 -12.20 1.86
C MET A 87 1.93 -12.87 3.18
N ILE A 88 2.37 -12.33 4.32
CA ILE A 88 2.06 -12.87 5.64
C ILE A 88 0.59 -12.61 6.02
N MET A 89 0.01 -11.47 5.62
CA MET A 89 -1.40 -11.16 5.90
C MET A 89 -2.37 -12.18 5.30
N TRP A 90 -2.00 -12.85 4.21
CA TRP A 90 -2.80 -13.92 3.59
C TRP A 90 -2.75 -15.26 4.36
N GLN A 91 -1.86 -15.43 5.35
CA GLN A 91 -1.70 -16.66 6.13
C GLN A 91 -2.75 -16.80 7.24
N LEU A 92 -4.01 -16.51 6.92
CA LEU A 92 -5.15 -16.66 7.83
C LEU A 92 -5.73 -18.06 7.72
N HIS A 93 -5.97 -18.69 8.87
CA HIS A 93 -6.51 -20.05 8.93
C HIS A 93 -7.85 -20.04 9.66
N ARG A 94 -8.86 -20.71 9.09
CA ARG A 94 -10.21 -20.83 9.68
C ARG A 94 -10.19 -21.59 11.02
N GLU A 95 -9.19 -22.45 11.25
CA GLU A 95 -9.02 -23.23 12.49
C GLU A 95 -8.62 -22.38 13.70
N ASN A 96 -8.05 -21.19 13.47
CA ASN A 96 -7.62 -20.30 14.55
C ASN A 96 -8.79 -19.56 15.18
N SER A 97 -8.65 -19.21 16.47
CA SER A 97 -9.64 -18.36 17.14
C SER A 97 -9.79 -17.01 16.45
N LEU A 98 -11.01 -16.47 16.46
CA LEU A 98 -11.34 -15.19 15.85
C LEU A 98 -10.47 -14.04 16.40
N THR A 99 -10.23 -14.03 17.72
CA THR A 99 -9.34 -13.06 18.37
C THR A 99 -7.89 -13.17 17.91
N TYR A 100 -7.39 -14.40 17.69
CA TYR A 100 -6.04 -14.60 17.16
C TYR A 100 -5.91 -14.05 15.74
N ASN A 101 -6.85 -14.40 14.85
CA ASN A 101 -6.85 -13.91 13.47
C ASN A 101 -6.98 -12.38 13.42
N PHE A 102 -7.79 -11.78 14.30
CA PHE A 102 -7.90 -10.33 14.44
C PHE A 102 -6.58 -9.68 14.86
N CYS A 103 -5.95 -10.14 15.96
CA CYS A 103 -4.69 -9.57 16.44
C CYS A 103 -3.53 -9.80 15.45
N PHE A 104 -3.49 -10.97 14.81
CA PHE A 104 -2.52 -11.29 13.77
C PHE A 104 -2.66 -10.33 12.60
N PHE A 105 -3.87 -10.21 12.04
CA PHE A 105 -4.12 -9.34 10.91
C PHE A 105 -3.85 -7.87 11.26
N LEU A 106 -4.28 -7.40 12.44
CA LEU A 106 -4.01 -6.05 12.90
C LEU A 106 -2.50 -5.76 12.94
N THR A 107 -1.72 -6.65 13.56
CA THR A 107 -0.27 -6.47 13.70
C THR A 107 0.41 -6.39 12.34
N PHE A 108 0.12 -7.32 11.43
CA PHE A 108 0.73 -7.30 10.10
C PHE A 108 0.19 -6.18 9.21
N SER A 109 -1.08 -5.77 9.38
CA SER A 109 -1.63 -4.61 8.70
C SER A 109 -0.90 -3.32 9.10
N LEU A 110 -0.52 -3.16 10.38
CA LEU A 110 0.28 -2.02 10.82
C LEU A 110 1.66 -2.01 10.18
N ILE A 111 2.34 -3.16 10.14
CA ILE A 111 3.65 -3.28 9.47
C ILE A 111 3.52 -2.96 7.98
N PHE A 112 2.46 -3.44 7.33
CA PHE A 112 2.17 -3.16 5.94
C PHE A 112 1.95 -1.66 5.69
N HIS A 113 1.16 -0.99 6.52
CA HIS A 113 0.88 0.45 6.39
C HIS A 113 2.13 1.29 6.65
N ILE A 114 2.96 0.93 7.65
CA ILE A 114 4.28 1.56 7.85
C ILE A 114 5.16 1.37 6.60
N GLY A 115 5.20 0.17 6.02
CA GLY A 115 5.93 -0.09 4.78
C GLY A 115 5.40 0.74 3.60
N LEU A 116 4.07 0.90 3.51
CA LEU A 116 3.40 1.73 2.51
C LEU A 116 3.74 3.21 2.70
N SER A 117 3.81 3.73 3.93
CA SER A 117 4.24 5.10 4.22
C SER A 117 5.70 5.32 3.79
N ILE A 118 6.59 4.41 4.17
CA ILE A 118 8.02 4.44 3.81
C ILE A 118 8.23 4.38 2.28
N PHE A 119 7.35 3.70 1.57
CA PHE A 119 7.37 3.66 0.11
C PHE A 119 6.74 4.92 -0.51
N SER A 120 5.47 5.20 -0.19
CA SER A 120 4.62 6.16 -0.89
C SER A 120 5.07 7.61 -0.73
N VAL A 121 5.46 8.02 0.49
CA VAL A 121 5.85 9.40 0.79
C VAL A 121 7.07 9.84 -0.03
N PRO A 122 8.23 9.15 0.03
CA PRO A 122 9.37 9.52 -0.79
C PRO A 122 9.13 9.25 -2.28
N TYR A 123 8.30 8.27 -2.64
CA TYR A 123 7.98 7.95 -4.02
C TYR A 123 7.24 9.09 -4.73
N VAL A 124 6.16 9.59 -4.12
CA VAL A 124 5.39 10.72 -4.64
C VAL A 124 6.26 11.97 -4.67
N ALA A 125 7.05 12.20 -3.62
CA ALA A 125 7.93 13.35 -3.53
C ALA A 125 9.02 13.35 -4.64
N MET A 126 9.58 12.19 -5.00
CA MET A 126 10.54 12.07 -6.11
C MET A 126 9.95 12.49 -7.45
N GLY A 127 8.67 12.21 -7.70
CA GLY A 127 8.04 12.62 -8.95
C GLY A 127 7.94 14.14 -9.11
N TYR A 128 7.83 14.89 -8.01
CA TYR A 128 7.84 16.36 -8.04
C TYR A 128 9.24 16.95 -8.28
N GLU A 129 10.29 16.21 -7.98
CA GLU A 129 11.70 16.62 -8.20
C GLU A 129 12.24 16.19 -9.58
N MET A 130 11.44 15.52 -10.41
CA MET A 130 11.92 14.84 -11.62
C MET A 130 12.12 15.73 -12.85
N SER A 131 11.59 16.95 -12.85
CA SER A 131 11.83 17.96 -13.89
C SER A 131 11.91 19.33 -13.23
N ASP A 132 12.48 20.34 -13.86
CA ASP A 132 12.42 21.73 -13.39
C ASP A 132 11.25 22.52 -14.00
N ASP A 133 10.64 21.99 -15.07
CA ASP A 133 9.48 22.60 -15.73
C ASP A 133 8.18 22.17 -15.05
N PHE A 134 7.37 23.17 -14.66
CA PHE A 134 6.05 22.98 -14.06
C PHE A 134 5.10 22.17 -14.96
N HIS A 135 5.09 22.45 -16.27
CA HIS A 135 4.23 21.73 -17.21
C HIS A 135 4.66 20.27 -17.33
N GLU A 136 5.97 20.01 -17.31
CA GLU A 136 6.48 18.65 -17.38
C GLU A 136 6.20 17.85 -16.10
N ARG A 137 6.38 18.45 -14.91
CA ARG A 137 5.98 17.84 -13.63
C ARG A 137 4.51 17.45 -13.61
N THR A 138 3.65 18.36 -14.05
CA THR A 138 2.20 18.13 -14.13
C THR A 138 1.89 16.97 -15.06
N SER A 139 2.54 16.91 -16.23
CA SER A 139 2.41 15.80 -17.18
C SER A 139 2.88 14.46 -16.59
N ILE A 140 4.01 14.43 -15.87
CA ILE A 140 4.53 13.22 -15.22
C ILE A 140 3.52 12.71 -14.18
N MET A 141 3.04 13.60 -13.32
CA MET A 141 2.05 13.25 -12.30
C MET A 141 0.74 12.77 -12.92
N ALA A 142 0.23 13.47 -13.93
CA ALA A 142 -1.00 13.08 -14.63
C ALA A 142 -0.91 11.69 -15.25
N ILE A 143 0.19 11.39 -15.97
CA ILE A 143 0.42 10.07 -16.57
C ILE A 143 0.52 9.00 -15.47
N SER A 144 1.24 9.31 -14.39
CA SER A 144 1.41 8.35 -13.29
C SER A 144 0.11 8.03 -12.58
N GLN A 145 -0.72 9.05 -12.31
CA GLN A 145 -2.02 8.89 -11.69
C GLN A 145 -2.97 8.14 -12.61
N TRP A 146 -2.99 8.47 -13.90
CA TRP A 146 -3.80 7.76 -14.89
C TRP A 146 -3.48 6.26 -14.91
N ILE A 147 -2.19 5.90 -14.93
CA ILE A 147 -1.75 4.50 -14.84
C ILE A 147 -2.11 3.91 -13.47
N GLY A 148 -1.96 4.67 -12.39
CA GLY A 148 -2.30 4.27 -11.04
C GLY A 148 -3.77 3.91 -10.84
N GLN A 149 -4.70 4.63 -11.48
CA GLN A 149 -6.13 4.38 -11.34
C GLN A 149 -6.58 3.04 -11.92
N TRP A 150 -5.83 2.48 -12.88
CA TRP A 150 -6.11 1.12 -13.38
C TRP A 150 -6.01 0.05 -12.29
N ALA A 151 -5.26 0.31 -11.22
CA ALA A 151 -5.22 -0.58 -10.07
C ALA A 151 -6.61 -0.82 -9.45
N TRP A 152 -7.43 0.23 -9.35
CA TRP A 152 -8.80 0.13 -8.82
C TRP A 152 -9.78 -0.54 -9.77
N VAL A 153 -9.48 -0.53 -11.08
CA VAL A 153 -10.26 -1.28 -12.08
C VAL A 153 -9.90 -2.76 -12.05
N ILE A 154 -8.60 -3.09 -11.88
CA ILE A 154 -8.08 -4.46 -11.88
C ILE A 154 -8.36 -5.16 -10.54
N ALA A 155 -8.23 -4.45 -9.42
CA ALA A 155 -8.32 -5.05 -8.08
C ALA A 155 -9.60 -5.89 -7.85
N PRO A 156 -10.81 -5.43 -8.22
CA PRO A 156 -12.03 -6.21 -8.07
C PRO A 156 -12.05 -7.50 -8.89
N TRP A 157 -11.31 -7.59 -10.00
CA TRP A 157 -11.24 -8.82 -10.79
C TRP A 157 -10.45 -9.92 -10.10
N PHE A 158 -9.52 -9.59 -9.20
CA PHE A 158 -8.87 -10.62 -8.38
C PHE A 158 -9.90 -11.36 -7.53
N TRP A 159 -10.95 -10.68 -7.06
CA TRP A 159 -12.05 -11.36 -6.37
C TRP A 159 -12.76 -12.35 -7.29
N VAL A 160 -13.16 -11.95 -8.50
CA VAL A 160 -13.85 -12.85 -9.44
C VAL A 160 -13.02 -14.10 -9.76
N VAL A 161 -11.70 -13.97 -9.82
CA VAL A 161 -10.78 -15.08 -10.08
C VAL A 161 -10.56 -15.95 -8.83
N MET A 162 -10.53 -15.34 -7.64
CA MET A 162 -10.35 -16.05 -6.36
C MET A 162 -11.64 -16.62 -5.79
N TYR A 163 -12.79 -16.16 -6.25
CA TYR A 163 -14.10 -16.59 -5.79
C TYR A 163 -14.39 -17.98 -6.32
N ASP A 164 -14.02 -18.98 -5.54
CA ASP A 164 -14.44 -20.36 -5.72
C ASP A 164 -15.62 -20.65 -4.77
N PRO A 165 -16.85 -20.86 -5.27
CA PRO A 165 -18.00 -21.16 -4.42
C PRO A 165 -17.91 -22.53 -3.71
N GLU A 166 -16.91 -23.36 -4.05
CA GLU A 166 -16.66 -24.65 -3.38
C GLU A 166 -15.67 -24.56 -2.19
N TRP A 167 -15.18 -23.37 -1.82
CA TRP A 167 -14.22 -23.15 -0.70
C TRP A 167 -14.83 -22.66 0.62
#